data_AF-A0A1V6H9F9-F1
#
_entry.id   AF-A0A1V6H9F9-F1
#
_cell.length_a   1.000
_cell.length_b   1.000
_cell.length_c   1.000
_cell.angle_alpha   90.00
_cell.angle_beta   90.00
_cell.angle_gamma   90.00
#
_symmetry.space_group_name_H-M   'P 1'
#
loop_
_entity.id
_entity.type
_entity.pdbx_description
1 polymer ?
#
loop_
_entity_poly.entity_id
_entity_poly.type
_entity_poly.pdbx_seq_one_letter_code
_entity_poly.pdbx_strand_id
1 'polypeptide(L)' 'MLLTWRGHRGTFLPQVWSQLPRPEEFLRQLKRKAGLAPEFWAPEVRLFRYEVEKSREAPDRPALLPRPAKDRTDALPT' A
#
# COMPACT_ATOMS: atom_id res chain seq x y z
N MET A 1 5.98 -8.90 -3.37
CA MET A 1 7.16 -9.73 -3.63
C MET A 1 8.02 -8.97 -4.59
N LEU A 2 9.31 -8.88 -4.27
CA LEU A 2 10.32 -8.16 -5.03
C LEU A 2 11.43 -9.14 -5.41
N LEU A 3 11.80 -9.19 -6.68
CA LEU A 3 12.96 -9.92 -7.19
C LEU A 3 14.03 -8.91 -7.58
N THR A 4 15.28 -9.16 -7.19
CA THR A 4 16.45 -8.39 -7.64
C THR A 4 17.59 -9.29 -8.09
N TRP A 5 18.27 -8.90 -9.18
CA TRP A 5 19.48 -9.55 -9.66
C TRP A 5 20.27 -8.62 -10.58
N ARG A 6 21.53 -8.28 -10.24
CA ARG A 6 22.47 -7.47 -11.06
C ARG A 6 21.84 -6.30 -11.85
N GLY A 7 21.02 -5.48 -11.20
CA GLY A 7 20.34 -4.32 -11.81
C GLY A 7 18.94 -4.61 -12.37
N HIS A 8 18.58 -5.88 -12.56
CA HIS A 8 17.21 -6.30 -12.86
C HIS A 8 16.35 -6.26 -11.60
N ARG A 9 15.13 -5.72 -11.72
CA ARG A 9 14.19 -5.60 -10.61
C ARG A 9 12.75 -5.83 -11.08
N GLY A 10 12.06 -6.76 -10.44
CA GLY A 10 10.64 -7.03 -10.68
C GLY A 10 9.86 -6.97 -9.36
N THR A 11 8.67 -6.36 -9.36
CA THR A 11 7.83 -6.29 -8.15
C THR A 11 6.36 -6.55 -8.42
N PHE A 12 5.72 -7.28 -7.51
CA PHE A 12 4.28 -7.50 -7.46
C PHE A 12 3.71 -7.11 -6.11
N LEU A 13 2.67 -6.29 -6.13
CA LEU A 13 1.86 -5.94 -4.97
C LEU A 13 1.08 -7.16 -4.45
N PRO A 14 0.77 -7.23 -3.14
CA PRO A 14 0.02 -8.34 -2.55
C PRO A 14 -1.31 -8.64 -3.27
N GLN A 15 -2.00 -7.61 -3.75
CA GLN A 15 -3.26 -7.75 -4.51
C GLN A 15 -3.11 -8.59 -5.80
N VAL A 16 -1.92 -8.59 -6.42
CA VAL A 16 -1.65 -9.37 -7.63
C VAL A 16 -1.37 -10.83 -7.29
N TRP A 17 -0.87 -11.14 -6.08
CA TRP A 17 -0.52 -12.52 -5.70
C TRP A 17 -1.76 -13.42 -5.70
N SER A 18 -2.93 -12.89 -5.31
CA SER A 18 -4.19 -13.64 -5.32
C SER A 18 -4.64 -14.07 -6.72
N GLN A 19 -4.19 -13.39 -7.78
CA GLN A 19 -4.52 -13.73 -9.17
C GLN A 19 -3.57 -14.78 -9.76
N LEU A 20 -2.44 -15.03 -9.10
CA LEU A 20 -1.40 -15.97 -9.54
C LEU A 20 -1.17 -17.04 -8.45
N PRO A 21 -2.13 -17.97 -8.25
CA PRO A 21 -2.07 -18.93 -7.16
C PRO A 21 -0.98 -20.00 -7.35
N ARG A 22 -0.50 -20.21 -8.58
CA ARG A 22 0.57 -21.18 -8.87
C ARG A 22 1.94 -20.53 -8.67
N PRO A 23 2.77 -21.01 -7.72
CA PRO A 23 4.07 -20.40 -7.41
C PRO A 23 5.02 -20.32 -8.61
N GLU A 24 5.00 -21.34 -9.48
CA GLU A 24 5.84 -21.38 -10.68
C GLU A 24 5.46 -20.30 -11.70
N GLU A 25 4.16 -20.12 -11.93
CA GLU A 25 3.64 -19.05 -12.79
C GLU A 25 3.98 -17.69 -12.20
N PHE A 26 3.80 -17.53 -10.89
CA PHE A 26 4.16 -16.30 -10.18
C PHE A 26 5.63 -15.92 -10.39
N LEU A 27 6.55 -16.86 -10.18
CA LEU A 27 7.99 -16.63 -10.37
C LEU A 27 8.34 -16.34 -11.84
N ARG A 28 7.74 -17.07 -12.80
CA ARG A 28 7.92 -16.80 -14.23
C ARG A 28 7.50 -15.39 -14.60
N GLN A 29 6.34 -14.95 -14.12
CA GLN A 29 5.87 -13.58 -14.37
C GLN A 29 6.71 -12.52 -13.65
N LEU A 30 7.19 -12.81 -12.44
CA LEU A 30 8.05 -11.90 -11.69
C LEU A 30 9.41 -11.70 -12.39
N LYS A 31 9.98 -12.77 -12.96
CA LYS A 31 11.20 -12.72 -13.79
C LYS A 31 10.97 -11.93 -15.07
N ARG A 32 9.88 -12.21 -15.81
CA ARG A 32 9.50 -11.43 -17.01
C ARG A 32 9.39 -9.94 -16.69
N LYS A 33 8.77 -9.61 -15.55
CA LYS A 33 8.64 -8.22 -15.09
C LYS A 33 9.97 -7.58 -14.70
N ALA A 34 10.95 -8.38 -14.28
CA ALA A 34 12.33 -7.93 -14.04
C ALA A 34 13.16 -7.83 -15.34
N GLY A 35 12.59 -8.14 -16.50
CA GLY A 35 13.31 -8.19 -17.78
C GLY A 35 14.19 -9.44 -17.94
N LEU A 36 13.90 -10.50 -17.19
CA LEU A 36 14.63 -11.77 -17.23
C LEU A 36 13.82 -12.82 -18.00
N ALA A 37 14.51 -13.82 -18.56
CA ALA A 37 13.83 -14.96 -19.15
C ALA A 37 13.02 -15.73 -18.08
N PRO A 38 11.87 -16.32 -18.44
CA PRO A 38 11.00 -16.99 -17.47
C PRO A 38 11.68 -18.18 -16.76
N GLU A 39 12.54 -18.88 -17.48
CA GLU A 39 13.30 -20.05 -17.02
C GLU A 39 14.61 -19.66 -16.33
N PHE A 40 15.01 -18.39 -16.40
CA PHE A 40 16.26 -17.89 -15.84
C PHE A 40 16.33 -18.10 -14.33
N TRP A 41 17.48 -18.58 -13.84
CA TRP A 41 17.81 -18.62 -12.42
C TRP A 41 19.31 -18.41 -12.24
N ALA A 42 19.67 -17.73 -11.16
CA ALA A 42 21.06 -17.55 -10.77
C ALA A 42 21.16 -17.54 -9.24
N PRO A 43 22.27 -18.01 -8.66
CA PRO A 43 22.44 -18.08 -7.21
C PRO A 43 22.41 -16.70 -6.53
N GLU A 44 22.68 -15.61 -7.25
CA GLU A 44 22.63 -14.26 -6.71
C GLU A 44 21.23 -13.61 -6.76
N VAL A 45 20.21 -14.32 -7.26
CA VAL A 45 18.82 -13.84 -7.25
C VAL A 45 18.36 -13.66 -5.80
N ARG A 46 17.83 -12.49 -5.47
CA ARG A 46 17.23 -12.21 -4.16
C ARG A 46 15.73 -12.00 -4.31
N LEU A 47 14.98 -12.66 -3.42
CA LEU A 47 13.53 -12.55 -3.31
C LEU A 47 13.17 -11.96 -1.95
N PHE A 48 12.34 -10.93 -1.96
CA PHE A 48 11.83 -10.28 -0.75
C PHE A 48 10.30 -10.34 -0.72
N ARG A 49 9.74 -10.63 0.45
CA ARG A 49 8.30 -10.51 0.73
C ARG A 49 8.08 -9.24 1.53
N TYR A 50 7.03 -8.50 1.19
CA TYR A 50 6.65 -7.27 1.88
C TYR A 50 5.13 -7.20 1.99
N GLU A 51 4.65 -6.53 3.02
CA GLU A 51 3.23 -6.29 3.27
C GLU A 51 2.87 -4.85 2.87
N VAL A 52 1.60 -4.63 2.54
CA VAL A 52 1.10 -3.31 2.14
C VAL A 52 -0.13 -3.02 2.97
N GLU A 53 -0.09 -1.92 3.70
CA GLU A 53 -1.25 -1.34 4.37
C GLU A 53 -1.87 -0.28 3.45
N LYS A 54 -3.17 -0.40 3.16
CA LYS A 54 -3.91 0.63 2.43
C LYS A 54 -4.54 1.56 3.47
N SER A 55 -4.03 2.77 3.62
CA SER A 55 -4.72 3.83 4.35
C SER A 55 -5.70 4.55 3.43
N ARG A 56 -6.92 4.79 3.91
CA ARG A 56 -7.78 5.85 3.37
C ARG A 56 -7.62 7.04 4.29
N GLU A 57 -7.24 8.17 3.73
CA GLU A 57 -7.30 9.43 4.46
C GLU A 57 -8.77 9.74 4.76
N ALA A 58 -9.08 10.00 6.03
CA ALA A 58 -10.41 10.46 6.41
C ALA A 58 -10.65 11.80 5.70
N PRO A 59 -11.89 12.08 5.24
CA PRO A 59 -12.20 13.41 4.72
C PRO A 59 -11.80 14.44 5.77
N ASP A 60 -11.09 15.49 5.32
CA ASP A 60 -10.65 16.60 6.15
C ASP A 60 -11.83 17.05 7.03
N ARG A 61 -11.63 16.99 8.35
CA ARG A 61 -12.72 17.18 9.30
C ARG A 61 -13.25 18.60 9.09
N PRO A 62 -14.52 18.82 8.72
CA PRO A 62 -15.02 20.18 8.55
C PRO A 62 -14.88 20.91 9.89
N ALA A 63 -14.32 22.10 9.81
CA ALA A 63 -14.03 22.97 10.94
C ALA A 63 -15.23 23.02 11.90
N LEU A 64 -14.91 22.87 13.18
CA LEU A 64 -15.80 23.03 14.33
C LEU A 64 -16.95 24.01 14.05
N LEU A 65 -18.20 23.52 14.14
CA LEU A 65 -19.35 24.39 14.34
C LEU A 65 -19.05 25.32 15.53
N PRO A 66 -19.30 26.63 15.42
CA PRO A 66 -19.07 27.54 16.53
C PRO A 66 -19.90 27.08 17.74
N ARG A 67 -19.28 27.07 18.93
CA ARG A 67 -20.02 26.81 20.18
C ARG A 67 -21.14 27.84 20.29
N PRO A 68 -22.38 27.46 20.67
CA PRO A 68 -23.44 28.44 20.86
C PRO A 68 -22.97 29.48 21.88
N ALA A 69 -23.16 30.75 21.55
CA ALA A 69 -22.83 31.86 22.43
C ALA A 69 -23.53 31.65 23.78
N LYS A 70 -22.76 31.78 24.86
CA LYS A 70 -23.30 31.75 26.22
C LYS A 70 -24.31 32.88 26.33
N ASP A 71 -25.59 32.54 26.39
CA ASP A 71 -26.68 33.48 26.62
C ASP A 71 -26.33 34.30 27.86
N ARG A 72 -26.04 35.58 27.62
CA ARG A 72 -25.83 36.57 28.66
C ARG A 72 -27.20 36.98 29.14
N THR A 73 -27.82 36.13 29.95
CA THR A 73 -29.00 36.52 30.71
C THR A 73 -28.51 37.41 31.86
N ASP A 74 -28.30 38.69 31.55
CA ASP A 74 -28.28 39.77 32.54
C ASP A 74 -29.69 39.85 33.16
N ALA A 75 -29.94 39.02 34.17
CA ALA A 75 -31.05 39.19 35.08
C ALA A 75 -30.64 40.19 36.15
N LEU A 76 -30.99 41.46 35.94
CA LEU A 76 -31.20 42.40 37.03
C LEU A 76 -32.37 41.89 37.87
N PRO A 77 -32.30 41.96 39.21
CA PRO A 77 -33.50 42.23 39.97
C PRO A 77 -33.35 43.55 40.74
N THR A 78 -34.41 44.35 40.55
CA THR A 78 -35.02 45.44 41.32
C THR A 78 -34.30 45.95 42.57
#